data_AF-A0A351FHC3-F1
#
_entry.id   AF-A0A351FHC3-F1
#
_cell.length_a   1.000
_cell.length_b   1.000
_cell.length_c   1.000
_cell.angle_alpha   90.00
_cell.angle_beta   90.00
_cell.angle_gamma   90.00
#
_symmetry.space_group_name_H-M   'P 1'
#
loop_
_entity.id
_entity.type
_entity.pdbx_description
1 polymer ?
#
loop_
_entity_poly.entity_id
_entity_poly.type
_entity_poly.pdbx_seq_one_letter_code
_entity_poly.pdbx_strand_id
1 'polypeptide(L)'
;MKKPMIIVAIATLAVAPPLFAQDGNMSFFITSAGPGDGANLGGLMGADQHCRDLAYAKGFGDLTWRAYLSTVAMGGEAAVNARDRIGDGPWHNYAGDLIAR
;
A
#
# COMPACT_ATOMS: atom_id res chain seq x y z
N MET A 1 53.48 29.23 38.57
CA MET A 1 52.58 28.06 38.54
C MET A 1 51.37 28.42 37.71
N LYS A 2 51.31 28.00 36.44
CA LYS A 2 50.20 28.30 35.50
C LYS A 2 49.74 26.96 34.93
N LYS A 3 48.53 26.51 35.28
CA LYS A 3 48.00 25.20 34.87
C LYS A 3 47.43 25.30 33.44
N PRO A 4 47.78 24.39 32.52
CA PRO A 4 47.19 24.38 31.19
C PRO A 4 45.76 23.81 31.27
N MET A 5 44.78 24.60 30.83
CA MET A 5 43.40 24.17 30.68
C MET A 5 43.28 23.38 29.36
N ILE A 6 43.18 22.06 29.46
CA ILE A 6 42.94 21.17 28.34
C ILE A 6 41.44 21.17 28.06
N ILE A 7 41.04 21.70 26.90
CA ILE A 7 39.67 21.66 26.39
C ILE A 7 39.48 20.29 25.74
N VAL A 8 38.69 19.42 26.36
CA VAL A 8 38.28 18.13 25.79
C VAL A 8 37.04 18.38 24.94
N ALA A 9 37.19 18.34 23.62
CA ALA A 9 36.07 18.38 22.68
C ALA A 9 35.39 16.99 22.65
N ILE A 10 34.21 16.90 23.25
CA ILE A 10 33.36 15.70 23.17
C ILE A 10 32.67 15.71 21.81
N ALA A 11 33.15 14.90 20.88
CA ALA A 11 32.50 14.65 19.61
C ALA A 11 31.30 13.70 19.84
N THR A 12 30.09 14.23 19.87
CA THR A 12 28.85 13.46 19.85
C THR A 12 28.68 12.81 18.47
N LEU A 13 28.94 11.51 18.38
CA LEU A 13 28.52 10.71 17.23
C LEU A 13 26.98 10.65 17.21
N ALA A 14 26.36 11.38 16.30
CA ALA A 14 24.95 11.20 15.98
C ALA A 14 24.78 9.82 15.32
N VAL A 15 24.32 8.84 16.08
CA VAL A 15 23.85 7.56 15.53
C VAL A 15 22.52 7.84 14.86
N ALA A 16 22.54 8.06 13.55
CA ALA A 16 21.31 8.10 12.77
C ALA A 16 20.67 6.70 12.81
N PRO A 17 19.37 6.56 13.13
CA PRO A 17 18.69 5.28 12.98
C PRO A 17 18.76 4.85 11.51
N PRO A 18 18.82 3.54 11.23
CA PRO A 18 18.68 3.07 9.86
C PRO A 18 17.34 3.55 9.31
N LEU A 19 17.40 4.40 8.28
CA LEU A 19 16.27 4.64 7.40
C LEU A 19 16.09 3.36 6.60
N PHE A 20 15.18 2.49 7.04
CA PHE A 20 14.64 1.49 6.12
C PHE A 20 13.94 2.28 5.02
N ALA A 21 14.57 2.32 3.83
CA ALA A 21 13.81 2.54 2.61
C ALA A 21 12.75 1.43 2.59
N GLN A 22 11.50 1.79 2.90
CA GLN A 22 10.33 0.94 2.73
C GLN A 22 10.11 0.84 1.22
N ASP A 23 10.96 0.08 0.55
CA ASP A 23 10.93 -0.08 -0.91
C ASP A 23 9.60 -0.74 -1.32
N GLY A 24 8.66 0.10 -1.72
CA GLY A 24 8.02 0.09 -3.03
C GLY A 24 7.04 -1.04 -3.37
N ASN A 25 6.94 -2.10 -2.56
CA ASN A 25 6.18 -3.31 -2.90
C ASN A 25 4.84 -3.42 -2.17
N MET A 26 4.19 -2.29 -1.86
CA MET A 26 2.80 -2.34 -1.41
C MET A 26 1.92 -2.88 -2.54
N SER A 27 1.17 -3.93 -2.24
CA SER A 27 0.24 -4.58 -3.19
C SER A 27 -1.14 -4.82 -2.59
N PHE A 28 -1.37 -4.33 -1.37
CA PHE A 28 -2.64 -4.41 -0.67
C PHE A 28 -2.88 -3.15 0.16
N PHE A 29 -4.13 -2.65 0.16
CA PHE A 29 -4.57 -1.61 1.07
C PHE A 29 -6.06 -1.75 1.40
N ILE A 30 -6.47 -1.12 2.49
CA ILE A 30 -7.88 -0.92 2.87
C ILE A 30 -8.10 0.59 2.98
N THR A 31 -9.30 1.04 2.64
CA THR A 31 -9.68 2.45 2.64
C THR A 31 -11.05 2.63 3.28
N SER A 32 -11.22 3.71 4.05
CA SER A 32 -12.53 4.19 4.49
C SER A 32 -13.14 5.18 3.49
N ALA A 33 -12.39 5.61 2.48
CA ALA A 33 -12.88 6.49 1.43
C ALA A 33 -13.74 5.70 0.43
N GLY A 34 -15.05 5.76 0.61
CA GLY A 34 -16.02 5.24 -0.35
C GLY A 34 -16.32 6.22 -1.50
N PRO A 35 -17.04 5.78 -2.54
CA PRO A 35 -17.41 6.60 -3.69
C PRO A 35 -18.54 7.61 -3.39
N GLY A 36 -19.09 7.61 -2.16
CA GLY A 36 -20.22 8.47 -1.75
C GLY A 36 -21.61 7.87 -2.01
N ASP A 37 -21.71 6.81 -2.80
CA ASP A 37 -22.97 6.09 -3.11
C ASP A 37 -22.90 4.60 -2.72
N GLY A 38 -22.33 4.33 -1.54
CA GLY A 38 -22.18 2.97 -1.01
C GLY A 38 -21.43 2.02 -1.95
N ALA A 39 -22.01 0.84 -2.19
CA ALA A 39 -21.45 -0.20 -3.06
C ALA A 39 -21.87 -0.06 -4.54
N ASN A 40 -22.48 1.08 -4.94
CA ASN A 40 -22.88 1.33 -6.33
C ASN A 40 -21.66 1.67 -7.21
N LEU A 41 -20.79 0.69 -7.41
CA LEU A 41 -19.52 0.85 -8.11
C LEU A 41 -19.61 0.57 -9.62
N GLY A 42 -20.80 0.31 -10.17
CA GLY A 42 -20.95 -0.03 -11.59
C GLY A 42 -20.29 -1.35 -12.00
N GLY A 43 -20.23 -2.31 -11.07
CA GLY A 43 -19.60 -3.62 -11.28
C GLY A 43 -18.09 -3.62 -11.02
N LEU A 44 -17.43 -4.73 -11.39
CA LEU A 44 -16.01 -4.95 -11.08
C LEU A 44 -15.08 -3.91 -11.71
N MET A 45 -15.40 -3.45 -12.92
CA MET A 45 -14.60 -2.45 -13.62
C MET A 45 -14.58 -1.11 -12.87
N GLY A 46 -15.74 -0.62 -12.42
CA GLY A 46 -15.79 0.62 -11.66
C GLY A 46 -15.26 0.46 -10.23
N ALA A 47 -15.41 -0.73 -9.63
CA ALA A 47 -14.75 -1.05 -8.36
C ALA A 47 -13.21 -1.00 -8.48
N ASP A 48 -12.65 -1.60 -9.55
CA ASP A 48 -11.21 -1.54 -9.83
C ASP A 48 -10.72 -0.11 -10.07
N GLN A 49 -11.50 0.69 -10.82
CA GLN A 49 -11.20 2.09 -11.07
C GLN A 49 -11.12 2.87 -9.75
N HIS A 50 -12.08 2.68 -8.84
CA HIS A 50 -12.07 3.34 -7.53
C HIS A 50 -10.81 3.02 -6.74
N CYS A 51 -10.41 1.74 -6.70
CA CYS A 51 -9.16 1.34 -6.04
C CYS A 51 -7.93 1.98 -6.71
N ARG A 52 -7.90 2.03 -8.06
CA ARG A 52 -6.82 2.64 -8.82
C ARG A 52 -6.69 4.14 -8.54
N ASP A 53 -7.79 4.87 -8.50
CA ASP A 53 -7.79 6.32 -8.26
C ASP A 53 -7.27 6.65 -6.85
N LEU A 54 -7.70 5.87 -5.85
CA LEU A 54 -7.21 5.99 -4.48
C LEU A 54 -5.71 5.71 -4.38
N ALA A 55 -5.22 4.65 -5.04
CA ALA A 55 -3.81 4.31 -5.03
C ALA A 55 -2.95 5.33 -5.79
N TYR A 56 -3.44 5.81 -6.94
CA TYR A 56 -2.81 6.87 -7.73
C TYR A 56 -2.59 8.12 -6.88
N ALA A 57 -3.62 8.57 -6.15
CA ALA A 57 -3.54 9.72 -5.26
C ALA A 57 -2.52 9.57 -4.11
N LYS A 58 -2.01 8.35 -3.87
CA LYS A 58 -0.98 8.04 -2.87
C LYS A 58 0.38 7.72 -3.47
N GLY A 59 0.57 7.89 -4.78
CA GLY A 59 1.83 7.65 -5.47
C GLY A 59 2.03 6.20 -5.92
N PHE A 60 0.98 5.38 -5.94
CA PHE A 60 1.01 3.97 -6.37
C PHE A 60 0.29 3.74 -7.70
N GLY A 61 0.28 4.74 -8.58
CA GLY A 61 -0.45 4.72 -9.85
C GLY A 61 0.10 3.75 -10.91
N ASP A 62 1.38 3.39 -10.80
CA ASP A 62 2.07 2.54 -11.79
C ASP A 62 1.76 1.04 -11.62
N LEU A 63 1.00 0.68 -10.58
CA LEU A 63 0.57 -0.68 -10.30
C LEU A 63 -0.84 -0.95 -10.85
N THR A 64 -1.12 -2.22 -11.15
CA THR A 64 -2.49 -2.64 -11.49
C THR A 64 -3.27 -2.96 -10.22
N TRP A 65 -4.23 -2.10 -9.91
CA TRP A 65 -5.13 -2.28 -8.76
C TRP A 65 -6.46 -2.91 -9.18
N ARG A 66 -6.92 -3.84 -8.35
CA ARG A 66 -8.22 -4.51 -8.48
C ARG A 66 -8.94 -4.47 -7.15
N ALA A 67 -10.25 -4.25 -7.17
CA ALA A 67 -11.06 -4.43 -5.98
C ALA A 67 -11.18 -5.94 -5.69
N TYR A 68 -10.96 -6.33 -4.43
CA TYR A 68 -11.11 -7.73 -3.99
C TYR A 68 -12.59 -8.09 -3.82
N LEU A 69 -13.29 -8.20 -4.95
CA LEU A 69 -14.71 -8.49 -5.04
C LEU A 69 -14.97 -9.59 -6.07
N SER A 70 -15.90 -10.48 -5.73
CA SER A 70 -16.45 -11.49 -6.63
C SER A 70 -17.79 -11.01 -7.19
N THR A 71 -18.17 -11.52 -8.35
CA THR A 71 -19.53 -11.40 -8.89
C THR A 71 -20.16 -12.77 -9.04
N VAL A 72 -21.48 -12.81 -8.94
CA VAL A 72 -22.28 -13.99 -9.26
C VAL A 72 -22.60 -14.00 -10.75
N ALA A 73 -22.92 -15.17 -11.29
CA ALA A 73 -23.36 -15.29 -12.68
C ALA A 73 -24.69 -14.54 -12.87
N MET A 74 -24.76 -13.66 -13.87
CA MET A 74 -25.93 -12.85 -14.16
C MET A 74 -25.95 -12.46 -15.64
N GLY A 75 -27.14 -12.42 -16.27
CA GLY A 75 -27.29 -11.88 -17.64
C GLY A 75 -26.52 -12.65 -18.73
N GLY A 76 -26.15 -13.92 -18.48
CA GLY A 76 -25.33 -14.71 -19.39
C GLY A 76 -23.82 -14.58 -19.16
N GLU A 77 -23.39 -13.72 -18.24
CA GLU A 77 -22.00 -13.63 -17.80
C GLU A 77 -21.71 -14.68 -16.71
N ALA A 78 -20.50 -15.24 -16.75
CA ALA A 78 -20.03 -16.18 -15.73
C ALA A 78 -19.76 -15.47 -14.39
N ALA A 79 -19.87 -16.22 -13.30
CA ALA A 79 -19.40 -15.76 -12.01
C ALA A 79 -17.88 -15.51 -12.06
N VAL A 80 -17.39 -14.53 -11.30
CA VAL A 80 -15.97 -14.20 -11.23
C VAL A 80 -15.53 -14.22 -9.77
N ASN A 81 -14.50 -14.98 -9.44
CA ASN A 81 -13.92 -14.98 -8.09
C ASN A 81 -12.86 -13.88 -7.96
N ALA A 82 -12.86 -13.16 -6.85
CA ALA A 82 -11.87 -12.11 -6.55
C ALA A 82 -10.42 -12.62 -6.61
N ARG A 83 -10.16 -13.80 -6.03
CA ARG A 83 -8.82 -14.40 -5.91
C ARG A 83 -8.15 -14.64 -7.26
N ASP A 84 -8.93 -14.98 -8.29
CA ASP A 84 -8.44 -15.31 -9.63
C ASP A 84 -8.01 -14.06 -10.41
N ARG A 85 -8.34 -12.86 -9.91
CA ARG A 85 -8.13 -11.58 -10.60
C ARG A 85 -6.89 -10.81 -10.13
N ILE A 86 -6.29 -11.20 -9.01
CA ILE A 86 -5.31 -10.39 -8.28
C ILE A 86 -3.86 -10.93 -8.31
N GLY A 87 -3.59 -11.93 -9.15
CA GLY A 87 -2.29 -12.59 -9.26
C GLY A 87 -1.99 -13.54 -8.09
N ASP A 88 -0.75 -14.02 -7.99
CA ASP A 88 -0.36 -15.06 -7.03
C ASP A 88 0.18 -14.54 -5.68
N GLY A 89 0.26 -13.22 -5.50
CA GLY A 89 0.89 -12.62 -4.33
C GLY A 89 2.41 -12.80 -4.32
N PRO A 90 3.09 -12.59 -3.18
CA PRO A 90 2.54 -12.24 -1.86
C PRO A 90 1.99 -10.81 -1.80
N TRP A 91 0.98 -10.59 -0.95
CA TRP A 91 0.42 -9.26 -0.73
C TRP A 91 0.96 -8.61 0.53
N HIS A 92 1.49 -7.41 0.39
CA HIS A 92 2.04 -6.63 1.49
C HIS A 92 1.32 -5.29 1.63
N ASN A 93 1.15 -4.83 2.87
CA ASN A 93 0.65 -3.49 3.15
C ASN A 93 1.75 -2.42 2.95
N TYR A 94 1.41 -1.16 3.17
CA TYR A 94 2.35 -0.04 3.08
C TYR A 94 3.53 -0.12 4.07
N ALA A 95 3.33 -0.76 5.23
CA ALA A 95 4.38 -0.94 6.24
C ALA A 95 5.31 -2.13 5.95
N GLY A 96 5.09 -2.83 4.82
CA GLY A 96 5.84 -4.01 4.43
C GLY A 96 5.40 -5.29 5.12
N ASP A 97 4.30 -5.29 5.89
CA ASP A 97 3.79 -6.49 6.54
C ASP A 97 3.13 -7.42 5.53
N LEU A 98 3.43 -8.72 5.63
CA LEU A 98 2.77 -9.75 4.84
C LEU A 98 1.31 -9.91 5.28
N ILE A 99 0.40 -9.71 4.34
CA ILE A 99 -1.05 -9.86 4.57
C ILE A 99 -1.52 -11.26 4.16
N ALA A 100 -1.06 -11.76 3.00
CA ALA A 100 -1.47 -13.06 2.48
C ALA A 100 -0.49 -13.61 1.42
N ARG A 101 -0.62 -14.91 1.13
CA ARG A 101 0.05 -15.66 0.06
C ARG A 101 -0.96 -16.59 -0.62
#